data_AF-A0A0C2VMD6-F1
#
_entry.id   AF-A0A0C2VMD6-F1
#
_cell.length_a   1.000
_cell.length_b   1.000
_cell.length_c   1.000
_cell.angle_alpha   90.00
_cell.angle_beta   90.00
_cell.angle_gamma   90.00
#
_symmetry.space_group_name_H-M   'P 1'
#
loop_
_entity.id
_entity.type
_entity.pdbx_description
1 polymer ?
#
loop_
_entity_poly.entity_id
_entity_poly.type
_entity_poly.pdbx_seq_one_letter_code
_entity_poly.pdbx_strand_id
1 'polypeptide(L)'
;MKKRISTALLFVAITILSACGGFDEESAAKESRASLVEFLNSHGEQEVLLEDSSDVQEVADIVSAEFEPYFTEQYMTAVQEAIIANDGVKSKFMETELFFLEEMYENLNDDPTVGFYNLYTVNSGQVDEENEIVTYELERTESGLGNSGGLVEMVEEDGDWKINSVQ
;
A
#
# COMPACT_ATOMS: atom_id res chain seq x y z
N MET A 1 34.33 23.54 -3.41
CA MET A 1 32.87 23.61 -3.65
C MET A 1 32.21 22.39 -3.01
N LYS A 2 31.16 22.67 -2.22
CA LYS A 2 30.07 21.80 -1.73
C LYS A 2 30.43 20.50 -0.97
N LYS A 3 30.41 20.62 0.37
CA LYS A 3 30.17 19.53 1.33
C LYS A 3 28.80 18.90 1.03
N ARG A 4 28.73 17.58 0.94
CA ARG A 4 27.47 16.83 1.01
C ARG A 4 27.24 16.48 2.48
N ILE A 5 26.22 17.10 3.07
CA ILE A 5 25.65 16.68 4.35
C ILE A 5 24.60 15.66 3.96
N SER A 6 24.89 14.36 4.11
CA SER A 6 23.84 13.34 4.06
C SER A 6 23.09 13.41 5.37
N THR A 7 21.84 13.86 5.24
CA THR A 7 20.81 13.93 6.27
C THR A 7 20.75 12.62 7.05
N ALA A 8 20.96 12.70 8.36
CA ALA A 8 20.75 11.59 9.28
C ALA A 8 19.25 11.25 9.32
N LEU A 9 18.92 9.99 9.07
CA LEU A 9 17.61 9.40 9.27
C LEU A 9 17.26 9.53 10.76
N LEU A 10 16.24 10.33 11.08
CA LEU A 10 15.75 10.51 12.43
C LEU A 10 14.75 9.39 12.72
N PHE A 11 15.22 8.27 13.28
CA PHE A 11 14.35 7.27 13.90
C PHE A 11 13.66 7.91 15.11
N VAL A 12 12.41 8.33 14.93
CA VAL A 12 11.55 8.80 16.00
C VAL A 12 10.85 7.58 16.59
N ALA A 13 11.51 6.92 17.54
CA ALA A 13 10.86 5.90 18.37
C ALA A 13 9.93 6.62 19.37
N ILE A 14 8.65 6.71 19.03
CA ILE A 14 7.61 7.17 19.95
C ILE A 14 7.11 5.93 20.70
N THR A 15 7.66 5.68 21.88
CA THR A 15 7.07 4.73 22.83
C THR A 15 5.92 5.44 23.56
N ILE A 16 4.66 5.21 23.16
CA ILE A 16 3.50 5.66 23.92
C ILE A 16 3.15 4.57 24.92
N LEU A 17 3.46 4.82 26.20
CA LEU A 17 2.96 4.06 27.33
C LEU A 17 1.48 4.41 27.55
N SER A 18 0.58 3.77 26.80
CA SER A 18 -0.87 3.88 27.04
C SER A 18 -1.30 2.85 28.08
N ALA A 19 -1.08 3.17 29.35
CA ALA A 19 -1.70 2.46 30.47
C ALA A 19 -3.08 3.08 30.79
N CYS A 20 -4.08 2.73 29.98
CA CYS A 20 -5.53 2.71 30.27
C CYS A 20 -6.19 1.98 29.10
N GLY A 21 -6.32 0.65 29.21
CA GLY A 21 -6.49 -0.27 28.07
C GLY A 21 -7.85 -0.23 27.38
N GLY A 22 -8.06 0.80 26.57
CA GLY A 22 -9.09 0.86 25.54
C GLY A 22 -8.48 1.40 24.25
N PHE A 23 -9.09 1.05 23.13
CA PHE A 23 -8.73 1.54 21.81
C PHE A 23 -8.89 3.07 21.75
N ASP A 24 -7.84 3.78 21.34
CA ASP A 24 -7.84 5.25 21.20
C ASP A 24 -8.17 5.62 19.76
N GLU A 25 -9.43 5.98 19.50
CA GLU A 25 -9.91 6.34 18.16
C GLU A 25 -9.11 7.47 17.50
N GLU A 26 -8.69 8.48 18.26
CA GLU A 26 -7.99 9.64 17.70
C GLU A 26 -6.57 9.24 17.29
N SER A 27 -5.89 8.48 18.14
CA SER A 27 -4.57 7.95 17.82
C SER A 27 -4.65 6.94 16.68
N ALA A 28 -5.61 6.01 16.70
CA ALA A 28 -5.84 5.02 15.65
C ALA A 28 -6.06 5.68 14.29
N ALA A 29 -6.99 6.64 14.18
CA ALA A 29 -7.28 7.33 12.93
C ALA A 29 -6.10 8.19 12.42
N LYS A 30 -5.22 8.64 13.31
CA LYS A 30 -4.04 9.43 12.94
C LYS A 30 -2.89 8.55 12.49
N GLU A 31 -2.59 7.50 13.24
CA GLU A 31 -1.46 6.61 13.01
C GLU A 31 -1.71 5.68 11.82
N SER A 32 -2.91 5.10 11.71
CA SER A 32 -3.29 4.30 10.53
C SER A 32 -3.28 5.11 9.24
N ARG A 33 -3.77 6.37 9.28
CA ARG A 33 -3.67 7.28 8.14
C ARG A 33 -2.22 7.56 7.77
N ALA A 34 -1.36 7.78 8.77
CA ALA A 34 0.06 8.06 8.52
C ALA A 34 0.73 6.87 7.83
N SER A 35 0.49 5.65 8.31
CA SER A 35 0.99 4.43 7.69
C SER A 35 0.48 4.23 6.27
N LEU A 36 -0.83 4.39 6.04
CA LEU A 36 -1.41 4.28 4.68
C LEU A 36 -0.82 5.33 3.73
N VAL A 37 -0.64 6.57 4.19
CA VAL A 37 0.01 7.62 3.39
C VAL A 37 1.49 7.30 3.15
N GLU A 38 2.20 6.69 4.09
CA GLU A 38 3.58 6.24 3.89
C GLU A 38 3.67 5.17 2.82
N PHE A 39 2.81 4.14 2.87
CA PHE A 39 2.69 3.13 1.81
C PHE A 39 2.46 3.79 0.43
N LEU A 40 1.48 4.68 0.32
CA LEU A 40 1.15 5.38 -0.93
C LEU A 40 2.31 6.23 -1.47
N ASN A 41 3.25 6.66 -0.62
CA ASN A 41 4.41 7.45 -1.02
C ASN A 41 5.73 6.67 -0.94
N SER A 42 5.68 5.35 -0.79
CA SER A 42 6.87 4.49 -0.66
C SER A 42 7.70 4.48 -1.94
N HIS A 43 7.05 4.62 -3.10
CA HIS A 43 7.64 4.76 -4.42
C HIS A 43 7.06 5.96 -5.18
N GLY A 44 7.69 6.34 -6.29
CA GLY A 44 7.10 7.28 -7.24
C GLY A 44 5.79 6.76 -7.84
N GLU A 45 4.88 7.66 -8.23
CA GLU A 45 3.51 7.35 -8.70
C GLU A 45 3.42 6.32 -9.85
N GLN A 46 4.50 6.14 -10.62
CA GLN A 46 4.65 5.18 -11.73
C GLN A 46 6.08 4.60 -11.75
N GLU A 47 6.58 4.22 -10.59
CA GLU A 47 7.95 3.68 -10.46
C GLU A 47 8.00 2.23 -10.92
N VAL A 48 8.95 1.89 -11.81
CA VAL A 48 9.21 0.51 -12.23
C VAL A 48 9.81 -0.26 -11.04
N LEU A 49 9.15 -1.34 -10.64
CA LEU A 49 9.63 -2.29 -9.63
C LEU A 49 10.39 -3.45 -10.27
N LEU A 50 9.93 -3.92 -11.44
CA LEU A 50 10.54 -5.03 -12.17
C LEU A 50 10.48 -4.79 -13.68
N GLU A 51 11.61 -4.92 -14.36
CA GLU A 51 11.78 -4.69 -15.80
C GLU A 51 11.24 -5.84 -16.67
N ASP A 52 11.08 -7.04 -16.11
CA ASP A 52 10.59 -8.22 -16.82
C ASP A 52 9.44 -8.85 -16.01
N SER A 53 8.20 -8.62 -16.44
CA SER A 53 7.02 -9.17 -15.76
C SER A 53 6.69 -10.62 -16.15
N SER A 54 7.54 -11.30 -16.92
CA SER A 54 7.24 -12.65 -17.44
C SER A 54 7.41 -13.75 -16.38
N ASP A 55 8.23 -13.52 -15.36
CA ASP A 55 8.35 -14.41 -14.21
C ASP A 55 7.41 -13.97 -13.08
N VAL A 56 6.22 -14.59 -13.06
CA VAL A 56 5.18 -14.32 -12.06
C VAL A 56 5.66 -14.56 -10.63
N GLN A 57 6.60 -15.50 -10.42
CA GLN A 57 7.15 -15.75 -9.09
C GLN A 57 8.09 -14.62 -8.68
N GLU A 58 8.88 -14.08 -9.61
CA GLU A 58 9.73 -12.92 -9.36
C GLU A 58 8.90 -11.67 -9.00
N VAL A 59 7.77 -11.47 -9.69
CA VAL A 59 6.81 -10.40 -9.34
C VAL A 59 6.31 -10.57 -7.91
N ALA A 60 5.83 -11.76 -7.55
CA ALA A 60 5.33 -12.04 -6.21
C ALA A 60 6.41 -11.86 -5.12
N ASP A 61 7.64 -12.28 -5.40
CA ASP A 61 8.77 -12.17 -4.47
C ASP A 61 9.16 -10.71 -4.22
N ILE A 62 9.23 -9.87 -5.27
CA ILE A 62 9.52 -8.43 -5.13
C ILE A 62 8.41 -7.72 -4.35
N VAL A 63 7.15 -7.97 -4.67
CA VAL A 63 6.02 -7.39 -3.95
C VAL A 63 6.06 -7.79 -2.47
N SER A 64 6.40 -9.05 -2.18
CA SER A 64 6.54 -9.51 -0.81
C SER A 64 7.66 -8.79 -0.06
N ALA A 65 8.81 -8.59 -0.71
CA ALA A 65 9.96 -7.96 -0.09
C ALA A 65 9.77 -6.44 0.14
N GLU A 66 9.19 -5.73 -0.83
CA GLU A 66 9.02 -4.28 -0.76
C GLU A 66 7.86 -3.87 0.18
N PHE A 67 6.80 -4.68 0.25
CA PHE A 67 5.56 -4.28 0.93
C PHE A 67 5.24 -5.02 2.24
N GLU A 68 6.10 -5.96 2.67
CA GLU A 68 5.98 -6.61 3.99
C GLU A 68 5.75 -5.62 5.15
N PRO A 69 6.43 -4.46 5.23
CA PRO A 69 6.21 -3.52 6.33
C PRO A 69 4.79 -2.94 6.40
N TYR A 70 4.06 -2.94 5.28
CA TYR A 70 2.77 -2.25 5.16
C TYR A 70 1.57 -3.19 5.20
N PHE A 71 1.76 -4.50 5.01
CA PHE A 71 0.69 -5.47 4.83
C PHE A 71 0.63 -6.45 6.00
N THR A 72 -0.57 -6.80 6.43
CA THR A 72 -0.73 -7.97 7.30
C THR A 72 -0.30 -9.24 6.55
N GLU A 73 0.07 -10.30 7.27
CA GLU A 73 0.39 -11.59 6.63
C GLU A 73 -0.77 -12.10 5.77
N GLN A 74 -2.01 -11.86 6.23
CA GLN A 74 -3.21 -12.23 5.50
C GLN A 74 -3.34 -11.46 4.18
N TYR A 75 -3.17 -10.14 4.23
CA TYR A 75 -3.29 -9.32 3.02
C TYR A 75 -2.15 -9.63 2.03
N MET A 76 -0.93 -9.82 2.53
CA MET A 76 0.21 -10.25 1.70
C MET A 76 -0.08 -11.58 0.98
N THR A 77 -0.69 -12.55 1.68
CA THR A 77 -1.11 -13.81 1.07
C THR A 77 -2.13 -13.57 -0.05
N ALA A 78 -3.13 -12.72 0.18
CA ALA A 78 -4.14 -12.39 -0.83
C ALA A 78 -3.52 -11.71 -2.08
N VAL A 79 -2.56 -10.80 -1.87
CA VAL A 79 -1.80 -10.16 -2.96
C VAL A 79 -1.01 -11.19 -3.76
N GLN A 80 -0.29 -12.11 -3.10
CA GLN A 80 0.45 -13.17 -3.79
C GLN A 80 -0.48 -14.10 -4.58
N GLU A 81 -1.60 -14.50 -3.99
CA GLU A 81 -2.62 -15.32 -4.67
C GLU A 81 -3.18 -14.60 -5.89
N ALA A 82 -3.46 -13.30 -5.79
CA ALA A 82 -3.95 -12.50 -6.91
C ALA A 82 -2.94 -12.40 -8.06
N ILE A 83 -1.64 -12.22 -7.77
CA ILE A 83 -0.56 -12.20 -8.77
C ILE A 83 -0.46 -13.57 -9.48
N ILE A 84 -0.44 -14.66 -8.71
CA ILE A 84 -0.27 -16.02 -9.25
C ILE A 84 -1.50 -16.44 -10.06
N ALA A 85 -2.71 -16.20 -9.54
CA ALA A 85 -3.96 -16.59 -10.19
C ALA A 85 -4.18 -15.87 -11.52
N ASN A 86 -3.70 -14.63 -11.63
CA ASN A 86 -3.80 -13.83 -12.85
C ASN A 86 -2.62 -14.00 -13.81
N ASP A 87 -1.63 -14.83 -13.47
CA ASP A 87 -0.41 -15.03 -14.27
C ASP A 87 0.30 -13.68 -14.52
N GLY A 88 0.40 -12.85 -13.47
CA GLY A 88 0.98 -11.50 -13.50
C GLY A 88 0.01 -10.39 -13.07
N VAL A 89 0.29 -9.14 -13.48
CA VAL A 89 -0.47 -7.92 -13.11
C VAL A 89 -1.36 -7.49 -14.29
N LYS A 90 -2.30 -8.34 -14.69
CA LYS A 90 -2.99 -8.19 -15.98
C LYS A 90 -4.08 -7.10 -16.04
N SER A 91 -4.55 -6.57 -14.91
CA SER A 91 -5.46 -5.41 -14.88
C SER A 91 -5.75 -4.92 -13.45
N LYS A 92 -5.41 -3.66 -13.15
CA LYS A 92 -5.79 -2.94 -11.92
C LYS A 92 -7.31 -2.79 -11.70
N PHE A 93 -8.14 -3.16 -12.68
CA PHE A 93 -9.60 -3.02 -12.63
C PHE A 93 -10.32 -4.32 -12.23
N MET A 94 -9.60 -5.43 -12.03
CA MET A 94 -10.21 -6.72 -11.71
C MET A 94 -9.91 -7.24 -10.30
N GLU A 95 -8.81 -6.80 -9.67
CA GLU A 95 -8.41 -7.26 -8.33
C GLU A 95 -8.13 -6.06 -7.44
N THR A 96 -8.94 -5.87 -6.40
CA THR A 96 -8.81 -4.75 -5.47
C THR A 96 -7.55 -4.88 -4.60
N GLU A 97 -7.05 -6.09 -4.41
CA GLU A 97 -5.80 -6.41 -3.73
C GLU A 97 -4.58 -5.83 -4.45
N LEU A 98 -4.63 -5.69 -5.78
CA LEU A 98 -3.52 -5.21 -6.60
C LEU A 98 -3.66 -3.73 -6.99
N PHE A 99 -4.45 -2.94 -6.24
CA PHE A 99 -4.78 -1.56 -6.58
C PHE A 99 -3.56 -0.64 -6.79
N PHE A 100 -2.41 -1.02 -6.24
CA PHE A 100 -1.13 -0.31 -6.27
C PHE A 100 -0.16 -0.80 -7.34
N LEU A 101 -0.52 -1.82 -8.13
CA LEU A 101 0.32 -2.36 -9.20
C LEU A 101 -0.30 -2.14 -10.58
N GLU A 102 0.55 -1.92 -11.58
CA GLU A 102 0.14 -1.88 -12.98
C GLU A 102 1.23 -2.47 -13.89
N GLU A 103 0.83 -3.21 -14.93
CA GLU A 103 1.70 -3.50 -16.07
C GLU A 103 1.92 -2.22 -16.88
N MET A 104 3.17 -1.82 -17.03
CA MET A 104 3.55 -0.63 -17.79
C MET A 104 4.30 -1.04 -19.06
N TYR A 105 3.97 -0.36 -20.16
CA TYR A 105 4.53 -0.61 -21.48
C TYR A 105 5.21 0.67 -21.99
N GLU A 106 6.50 0.62 -22.31
CA GLU A 106 7.17 1.73 -23.02
C GLU A 106 6.63 1.86 -24.46
N ASN A 107 6.45 0.73 -25.15
CA ASN A 107 5.77 0.64 -26.44
C ASN A 107 4.85 -0.60 -26.50
N LEU A 108 3.87 -0.59 -27.41
CA LEU A 108 2.88 -1.66 -27.58
C LEU A 108 3.45 -3.06 -27.90
N ASN A 109 4.72 -3.16 -28.27
CA ASN A 109 5.38 -4.42 -28.62
C ASN A 109 6.50 -4.81 -27.65
N ASP A 110 6.73 -4.01 -26.60
CA ASP A 110 7.75 -4.29 -25.60
C ASP A 110 7.19 -5.26 -24.56
N ASP A 111 8.08 -6.02 -23.93
CA ASP A 111 7.73 -6.83 -22.79
C ASP A 111 7.27 -5.90 -21.64
N PRO A 112 6.18 -6.23 -20.94
CA PRO A 112 5.69 -5.39 -19.87
C PRO A 112 6.66 -5.34 -18.69
N THR A 113 6.70 -4.18 -18.05
CA THR A 113 7.31 -3.98 -16.74
C THR A 113 6.23 -3.99 -15.66
N VAL A 114 6.59 -4.30 -14.42
CA VAL A 114 5.71 -4.12 -13.26
C VAL A 114 6.03 -2.81 -12.59
N GLY A 115 5.02 -1.95 -12.46
CA GLY A 115 5.13 -0.66 -11.80
C GLY A 115 4.32 -0.58 -10.51
N PHE A 116 4.86 0.19 -9.56
CA PHE A 116 4.05 0.79 -8.51
C PHE A 116 3.24 1.93 -9.13
N TYR A 117 1.93 1.76 -9.14
CA TYR A 117 0.98 2.73 -9.67
C TYR A 117 0.09 3.26 -8.56
N ASN A 118 0.39 4.47 -8.09
CA ASN A 118 -0.43 5.12 -7.09
C ASN A 118 -0.86 6.52 -7.54
N LEU A 119 -2.17 6.66 -7.75
CA LEU A 119 -2.84 7.93 -8.01
C LEU A 119 -4.00 8.12 -7.03
N TYR A 120 -3.79 7.78 -5.76
CA TYR A 120 -4.80 7.84 -4.72
C TYR A 120 -4.47 8.91 -3.68
N THR A 121 -5.53 9.57 -3.21
CA THR A 121 -5.53 10.32 -1.96
C THR A 121 -6.41 9.64 -0.94
N VAL A 122 -6.00 9.70 0.33
CA VAL A 122 -6.77 9.13 1.45
C VAL A 122 -7.84 10.13 1.90
N ASN A 123 -9.12 9.77 1.82
CA ASN A 123 -10.22 10.58 2.35
C ASN A 123 -10.41 10.37 3.86
N SER A 124 -11.55 10.77 4.43
CA SER A 124 -11.84 10.55 5.85
C SER A 124 -11.91 9.06 6.17
N GLY A 125 -11.34 8.66 7.31
CA GLY A 125 -11.46 7.30 7.83
C GLY A 125 -12.71 7.11 8.68
N GLN A 126 -13.21 5.88 8.73
CA GLN A 126 -14.21 5.43 9.68
C GLN A 126 -13.55 4.48 10.67
N VAL A 127 -13.84 4.67 11.96
CA VAL A 127 -13.24 3.90 13.05
C VAL A 127 -14.29 2.95 13.60
N ASP A 128 -13.94 1.67 13.70
CA ASP A 128 -14.71 0.64 14.39
C ASP A 128 -13.97 0.26 15.67
N GLU A 129 -14.38 0.86 16.79
CA GLU A 129 -13.79 0.60 18.11
C GLU A 129 -13.98 -0.83 18.60
N GLU A 130 -15.05 -1.53 18.18
CA GLU A 130 -15.35 -2.88 18.65
C GLU A 130 -14.37 -3.89 18.06
N ASN A 131 -14.01 -3.68 16.79
CA ASN A 131 -13.11 -4.55 16.04
C ASN A 131 -11.68 -3.99 15.90
N GLU A 132 -11.42 -2.80 16.45
CA GLU A 132 -10.11 -2.11 16.40
C GLU A 132 -9.64 -1.87 14.94
N ILE A 133 -10.58 -1.53 14.06
CA ILE A 133 -10.37 -1.34 12.62
C ILE A 133 -10.51 0.13 12.23
N VAL A 134 -9.70 0.58 11.27
CA VAL A 134 -9.91 1.87 10.59
C VAL A 134 -10.04 1.66 9.08
N THR A 135 -11.15 2.12 8.50
CA THR A 135 -11.40 1.99 7.05
C THR A 135 -11.28 3.34 6.37
N TYR A 136 -10.50 3.42 5.29
CA TYR A 136 -10.35 4.62 4.46
C TYR A 136 -10.93 4.43 3.08
N GLU A 137 -11.65 5.44 2.58
CA GLU A 137 -11.94 5.55 1.15
C GLU A 137 -10.74 6.16 0.43
N LEU A 138 -10.26 5.48 -0.61
CA LEU A 138 -9.31 6.05 -1.55
C LEU A 138 -10.05 6.83 -2.64
N GLU A 139 -9.54 8.00 -3.00
CA GLU A 139 -10.04 8.78 -4.13
C GLU A 139 -8.95 8.90 -5.18
N ARG A 140 -9.30 8.62 -6.45
CA ARG A 140 -8.38 8.77 -7.57
C ARG A 140 -8.13 10.25 -7.86
N THR A 141 -6.87 10.61 -8.05
CA THR A 141 -6.45 12.00 -8.36
C THR A 141 -6.70 12.37 -9.83
N GLU A 142 -6.84 11.39 -10.73
CA GLU A 142 -7.19 11.61 -12.13
C GLU A 142 -8.69 11.79 -12.33
N SER A 143 -9.06 12.81 -13.11
CA SER A 143 -10.46 13.16 -13.37
C SER A 143 -11.03 12.40 -14.56
N GLY A 144 -11.77 11.31 -14.30
CA GLY A 144 -12.51 10.57 -15.33
C GLY A 144 -13.19 9.30 -14.81
N LEU A 145 -14.52 9.21 -15.02
CA LEU A 145 -15.44 8.08 -14.76
C LEU A 145 -15.06 7.11 -13.62
N GLY A 146 -15.47 7.46 -12.39
CA GLY A 146 -15.46 6.59 -11.21
C GLY A 146 -14.42 7.00 -10.18
N ASN A 147 -14.86 7.76 -9.16
CA ASN A 147 -13.96 8.42 -8.20
C ASN A 147 -13.50 7.54 -7.03
N SER A 148 -14.03 6.32 -6.86
CA SER A 148 -13.66 5.46 -5.73
C SER A 148 -12.47 4.56 -6.10
N GLY A 149 -11.36 4.73 -5.39
CA GLY A 149 -10.17 3.89 -5.46
C GLY A 149 -10.23 2.62 -4.62
N GLY A 150 -11.36 2.38 -3.96
CA GLY A 150 -11.59 1.26 -3.05
C GLY A 150 -11.64 1.69 -1.58
N LEU A 151 -12.10 0.79 -0.73
CA LEU A 151 -12.07 0.90 0.72
C LEU A 151 -10.89 0.10 1.25
N VAL A 152 -9.96 0.76 1.94
CA VAL A 152 -8.79 0.14 2.56
C VAL A 152 -9.04 -0.02 4.05
N GLU A 153 -8.99 -1.25 4.51
CA GLU A 153 -9.06 -1.59 5.93
C GLU A 153 -7.65 -1.64 6.53
N MET A 154 -7.47 -0.95 7.65
CA MET A 154 -6.22 -0.91 8.42
C MET A 154 -6.44 -1.54 9.80
N VAL A 155 -5.47 -2.33 10.27
CA VAL A 155 -5.42 -2.92 11.62
C VAL A 155 -4.04 -2.71 12.23
N GLU A 156 -3.94 -2.72 13.56
CA GLU A 156 -2.66 -2.72 14.26
C GLU A 156 -2.16 -4.18 14.44
N GLU A 157 -0.97 -4.48 13.92
CA GLU A 157 -0.31 -5.78 14.05
C GLU A 157 1.11 -5.55 14.58
N ASP A 158 1.44 -6.15 15.73
CA ASP A 158 2.74 -6.00 16.41
C ASP A 158 3.19 -4.53 16.68
N GLY A 159 2.22 -3.62 16.81
CA GLY A 159 2.46 -2.19 17.09
C GLY A 159 2.56 -1.31 15.83
N ASP A 160 2.38 -1.89 14.65
CA ASP A 160 2.38 -1.18 13.37
C ASP A 160 1.00 -1.25 12.72
N TRP A 161 0.52 -0.12 12.18
CA TRP A 161 -0.71 -0.09 11.41
C TRP A 161 -0.45 -0.60 9.99
N LYS A 162 -1.18 -1.64 9.58
CA LYS A 162 -1.00 -2.32 8.30
C LYS A 162 -2.31 -2.45 7.53
N ILE A 163 -2.20 -2.55 6.20
CA ILE A 163 -3.32 -2.85 5.31
C ILE A 163 -3.74 -4.29 5.54
N ASN A 164 -5.01 -4.47 5.89
CA ASN A 164 -5.62 -5.76 6.15
C ASN A 164 -6.47 -6.27 4.98
N SER A 165 -7.17 -5.37 4.29
CA SER A 165 -7.97 -5.72 3.11
C SER A 165 -8.29 -4.49 2.24
N VAL A 166 -8.66 -4.73 0.98
CA VAL A 166 -9.12 -3.69 0.04
C VAL A 166 -10.36 -4.16 -0.73
N GLN A 167 -11.39 -3.33 -0.79
CA GLN A 167 -12.72 -3.65 -1.37
C GLN A 167 -13.21 -2.61 -2.38
#